data_AF-A0AAW0LXY2-F1
#
_entry.id   AF-A0AAW0LXY2-F1
#
_cell.length_a   1.000
_cell.length_b   1.000
_cell.length_c   1.000
_cell.angle_alpha   90.00
_cell.angle_beta   90.00
_cell.angle_gamma   90.00
#
_symmetry.space_group_name_H-M   'P 1'
#
loop_
_entity.id
_entity.type
_entity.pdbx_description
1 polymer ?
#
loop_
_entity_poly.entity_id
_entity_poly.type
_entity_poly.pdbx_seq_one_letter_code
_entity_poly.pdbx_strand_id
1 'polypeptide(L)'
;MSMANLKHLFSFIILLLLSLEGNKQSMADDVIRVGVVLDLNSTVAKVAESYILMAVSDFYAVNANYRTRLSLFTRDSKDDVVGAACAGN
;
A
#
# COMPACT_ATOMS: atom_id res chain seq x y z
N MET A 1 40.89 17.08 -24.77
CA MET A 1 39.44 17.36 -24.62
C MET A 1 39.27 18.83 -24.24
N SER A 2 38.66 19.65 -25.09
CA SER A 2 38.51 21.11 -24.85
C SER A 2 37.63 21.39 -23.64
N MET A 3 37.93 22.44 -22.86
CA MET A 3 37.18 22.84 -21.64
C MET A 3 35.67 22.99 -21.87
N ALA A 4 35.23 23.25 -23.10
CA ALA A 4 33.82 23.29 -23.47
C ALA A 4 33.09 21.96 -23.25
N ASN A 5 33.74 20.83 -23.53
CA ASN A 5 33.13 19.50 -23.38
C ASN A 5 32.98 19.10 -21.91
N LEU A 6 33.88 19.57 -21.04
CA LEU A 6 33.81 19.33 -19.60
C LEU A 6 32.61 20.05 -18.97
N LYS A 7 32.34 21.29 -19.41
CA LYS A 7 31.16 22.05 -18.97
C LYS A 7 29.85 21.41 -19.43
N HIS A 8 29.81 20.92 -20.68
CA HIS A 8 28.66 20.18 -21.19
C HIS A 8 28.41 18.88 -20.43
N LEU A 9 29.47 18.14 -20.09
CA LEU A 9 29.35 16.92 -19.29
C LEU A 9 28.79 17.22 -17.89
N PHE A 10 29.31 18.24 -17.21
CA PHE A 10 28.78 18.66 -15.90
C PHE A 10 27.32 19.07 -15.99
N SER A 11 26.96 19.87 -17.00
CA SER A 11 25.56 20.28 -17.24
C SER A 11 24.64 19.08 -17.48
N PHE A 12 25.11 18.08 -18.22
CA PHE A 12 24.35 16.86 -18.51
C PHE A 12 24.17 16.00 -17.26
N ILE A 13 25.22 15.86 -16.44
CA ILE A 13 25.12 15.12 -15.17
C ILE A 13 24.17 15.82 -14.21
N ILE A 14 24.19 17.16 -14.11
CA ILE A 14 23.23 17.90 -13.28
C ILE A 14 21.79 17.68 -13.76
N LEU A 15 21.55 17.74 -15.08
CA LEU A 15 20.22 17.47 -15.65
C LEU A 15 19.76 16.02 -15.39
N LEU A 16 20.67 15.05 -15.48
CA LEU A 16 20.40 13.65 -15.20
C LEU A 16 20.06 13.42 -13.72
N LEU A 17 20.81 14.07 -12.81
CA LEU A 17 20.56 14.02 -11.37
C LEU A 17 19.20 14.64 -11.00
N LEU A 18 18.82 15.76 -11.64
CA LEU A 18 17.51 16.39 -11.47
C LEU A 18 16.36 15.52 -12.00
N SER A 19 16.62 14.67 -13.00
CA SER A 19 15.62 13.77 -13.59
C SER A 19 15.43 12.48 -12.79
N LEU A 20 16.33 12.17 -11.85
CA LEU A 20 16.29 10.99 -10.99
C LEU A 20 15.36 11.16 -9.77
N GLU A 21 14.88 12.38 -9.51
CA GLU A 21 13.77 12.59 -8.58
C GLU A 21 12.49 12.05 -9.23
N GLY A 22 12.23 10.76 -8.98
CA GLY A 22 10.99 10.12 -9.37
C GLY A 22 9.81 10.92 -8.82
N ASN A 23 9.04 11.51 -9.74
CA ASN A 23 7.78 12.18 -9.44
C ASN A 23 6.90 11.20 -8.65
N LYS A 24 6.87 11.34 -7.32
CA LYS A 24 5.79 10.79 -6.50
C LYS A 24 4.56 11.65 -6.81
N GLN A 25 3.92 11.37 -7.93
CA GLN A 25 2.57 11.85 -8.18
C GLN A 25 1.70 11.25 -7.09
N SER A 26 1.50 12.00 -6.00
CA SER A 26 0.41 11.82 -5.05
C SER A 26 -0.90 12.12 -5.77
N MET A 27 -1.27 11.25 -6.71
CA MET A 27 -2.64 11.14 -7.15
C MET A 27 -3.38 10.46 -6.01
N ALA A 28 -4.54 10.99 -5.63
CA ALA A 28 -5.38 10.37 -4.62
C ALA A 28 -5.56 8.89 -4.99
N ASP A 29 -5.02 8.02 -4.13
CA ASP A 29 -5.13 6.59 -4.31
C ASP A 29 -6.62 6.22 -4.26
N ASP A 30 -7.09 5.42 -5.21
CA ASP A 30 -8.49 5.00 -5.27
C ASP A 30 -8.71 3.97 -4.15
N VAL A 31 -9.33 4.40 -3.05
CA VAL A 31 -9.46 3.58 -1.84
C VAL A 31 -10.65 2.64 -1.94
N ILE A 32 -10.37 1.34 -1.95
CA ILE A 32 -11.37 0.29 -1.92
C ILE A 32 -11.55 -0.18 -0.47
N ARG A 33 -12.76 0.00 0.04
CA ARG A 33 -13.13 -0.44 1.39
C ARG A 33 -13.48 -1.93 1.37
N VAL A 34 -12.85 -2.68 2.26
CA VAL A 34 -13.07 -4.13 2.39
C VAL A 34 -13.44 -4.44 3.84
N GLY A 35 -14.61 -5.04 4.04
CA GLY A 35 -15.02 -5.53 5.35
C GLY A 35 -14.40 -6.90 5.63
N VAL A 36 -13.88 -7.09 6.84
CA VAL A 36 -13.34 -8.36 7.32
C VAL A 36 -14.10 -8.72 8.60
N VAL A 37 -14.81 -9.85 8.60
CA VAL A 37 -15.61 -10.30 9.76
C VAL A 37 -14.94 -11.55 10.33
N LEU A 38 -14.50 -11.47 11.57
CA LEU A 38 -13.76 -12.52 12.27
C LEU A 38 -14.20 -12.59 13.72
N ASP A 39 -14.14 -13.76 14.36
CA ASP A 39 -14.27 -13.85 15.82
C ASP A 39 -12.94 -13.42 16.46
N LEU A 40 -12.83 -12.17 16.92
CA LEU A 40 -11.55 -11.63 17.41
C LEU A 40 -11.09 -12.23 18.74
N ASN A 41 -11.92 -13.07 19.37
CA ASN A 41 -11.53 -13.84 20.55
C ASN A 41 -10.82 -15.15 20.17
N SER A 42 -10.98 -15.64 18.94
CA SER A 42 -10.33 -16.85 18.44
C SER A 42 -8.86 -16.62 18.07
N THR A 43 -8.00 -17.54 18.49
CA THR A 43 -6.58 -17.57 18.06
C THR A 43 -6.46 -17.68 16.54
N VAL A 44 -7.33 -18.47 15.91
CA VAL A 44 -7.33 -18.66 14.45
C VAL A 44 -7.63 -17.35 13.75
N ALA A 45 -8.61 -16.58 14.24
CA ALA A 45 -8.95 -15.28 13.69
C ALA A 45 -7.83 -14.26 13.82
N LYS A 46 -7.14 -14.20 14.97
CA LYS A 46 -5.98 -13.32 15.17
C LYS A 46 -4.85 -13.64 14.20
N VAL A 47 -4.61 -14.93 13.97
CA VAL A 47 -3.64 -15.40 12.99
C VAL A 47 -4.08 -14.97 11.58
N ALA A 48 -5.34 -15.21 11.21
CA ALA A 48 -5.88 -14.80 9.91
C ALA A 48 -5.78 -13.29 9.68
N GLU A 49 -6.15 -12.46 10.67
CA GLU A 49 -6.04 -11.00 10.58
C GLU A 49 -4.59 -10.55 10.33
N SER A 50 -3.63 -11.13 11.05
CA SER A 50 -2.21 -10.85 10.85
C SER A 50 -1.75 -11.20 9.43
N TYR A 51 -2.12 -12.38 8.92
CA TYR A 51 -1.77 -12.80 7.56
C TYR A 51 -2.42 -11.93 6.49
N ILE A 52 -3.66 -11.47 6.70
CA ILE A 52 -4.33 -10.54 5.79
C ILE A 52 -3.55 -9.21 5.73
N LEU A 53 -3.20 -8.64 6.89
CA LEU A 53 -2.43 -7.40 6.97
C LEU A 53 -1.05 -7.53 6.30
N MET A 54 -0.35 -8.65 6.55
CA MET A 54 0.93 -8.93 5.90
C MET A 54 0.78 -9.08 4.38
N ALA A 55 -0.20 -9.84 3.90
CA ALA A 55 -0.43 -10.01 2.47
C ALA A 55 -0.72 -8.68 1.76
N VAL A 56 -1.48 -7.78 2.39
CA VAL A 56 -1.73 -6.43 1.85
C VAL A 56 -0.44 -5.60 1.83
N SER A 57 0.35 -5.65 2.90
CA SER A 57 1.65 -4.98 2.97
C SER A 57 2.60 -5.48 1.88
N ASP A 58 2.77 -6.80 1.76
CA ASP A 58 3.65 -7.44 0.78
C ASP A 58 3.21 -7.13 -0.65
N PHE A 59 1.89 -7.16 -0.92
CA PHE A 59 1.35 -6.82 -2.22
C PHE A 59 1.75 -5.40 -2.63
N TYR A 60 1.62 -4.42 -1.75
CA TYR A 60 1.97 -3.03 -2.07
C TYR A 60 3.46 -2.72 -2.00
N ALA A 61 4.24 -3.50 -1.26
CA ALA A 61 5.70 -3.44 -1.30
C ALA A 61 6.24 -3.84 -2.68
N VAL A 62 5.68 -4.89 -3.29
CA VAL A 62 6.03 -5.33 -4.65
C VAL A 62 5.39 -4.45 -5.72
N ASN A 63 4.17 -3.96 -5.48
CA ASN A 63 3.40 -3.16 -6.44
C ASN A 63 3.28 -1.70 -5.98
N ALA A 64 4.42 -1.02 -5.74
CA ALA A 64 4.42 0.35 -5.21
C ALA A 64 3.61 1.35 -6.07
N ASN A 65 3.58 1.14 -7.39
CA ASN A 65 2.90 1.99 -8.37
C ASN A 65 1.42 1.64 -8.59
N TYR A 66 0.88 0.61 -7.92
CA TYR A 66 -0.55 0.35 -7.94
C TYR A 66 -1.30 1.50 -7.26
N ARG A 67 -2.22 2.12 -7.98
CA ARG A 67 -2.94 3.32 -7.53
C ARG A 67 -4.12 3.00 -6.60
N THR A 68 -4.68 1.81 -6.75
CA THR A 68 -5.78 1.37 -5.89
C THR A 68 -5.22 0.93 -4.54
N ARG A 69 -5.84 1.36 -3.43
CA ARG A 69 -5.43 0.95 -2.07
C ARG A 69 -6.58 0.28 -1.35
N LEU A 70 -6.29 -0.83 -0.67
CA LEU A 70 -7.27 -1.51 0.18
C LEU A 70 -7.29 -0.85 1.55
N SER A 71 -8.48 -0.47 2.02
CA SER A 71 -8.73 -0.07 3.41
C SER A 71 -9.57 -1.15 4.06
N LEU A 72 -8.93 -1.88 5.00
CA LEU A 72 -9.56 -3.00 5.69
C LEU A 72 -10.33 -2.51 6.93
N PHE A 73 -11.54 -3.00 7.10
CA PHE A 73 -12.39 -2.75 8.25
C PHE A 73 -12.72 -4.07 8.95
N THR A 74 -11.92 -4.41 9.96
CA THR A 74 -12.18 -5.61 10.77
C THR A 74 -13.33 -5.38 11.74
N ARG A 75 -14.27 -6.33 11.81
CA ARG A 75 -15.40 -6.34 12.74
C ARG A 75 -15.46 -7.69 13.46
N ASP A 76 -15.75 -7.63 14.75
CA ASP A 76 -15.85 -8.82 15.61
C ASP A 76 -17.20 -9.52 15.45
N SER A 77 -17.18 -10.80 15.07
CA SER A 77 -18.39 -11.64 15.01
C SER A 77 -18.84 -12.13 16.38
N LYS A 78 -17.98 -12.05 17.40
CA LYS A 78 -18.26 -12.51 18.78
C LYS A 78 -18.67 -13.99 18.87
N ASP A 79 -18.12 -14.82 17.99
CA ASP A 79 -18.49 -16.24 17.83
C ASP A 79 -20.01 -16.48 17.63
N ASP A 80 -20.71 -15.48 17.09
CA ASP A 80 -22.15 -15.51 16.90
C ASP A 80 -22.53 -15.18 15.46
N VAL A 81 -23.46 -15.97 14.91
CA VAL A 81 -23.95 -15.80 13.53
C VAL A 81 -24.75 -14.51 13.37
N VAL A 82 -25.47 -14.06 14.42
CA VAL A 82 -26.18 -12.79 14.40
C VAL A 82 -25.18 -11.63 14.50
N GLY A 83 -24.17 -11.76 15.37
CA GLY A 83 -23.03 -10.85 15.44
C GLY A 83 -22.32 -10.68 14.10
N ALA A 84 -22.04 -11.78 13.40
CA ALA A 84 -21.45 -11.78 12.06
C ALA A 84 -22.34 -11.09 11.02
N ALA A 85 -23.64 -11.39 11.01
CA ALA A 85 -24.58 -10.77 10.08
C ALA A 85 -24.75 -9.26 10.32
N CYS A 86 -24.73 -8.82 11.59
CA CYS A 86 -24.81 -7.41 11.97
C CYS A 86 -23.53 -6.62 11.67
N ALA A 87 -22.40 -7.29 11.42
CA ALA A 87 -21.10 -6.64 11.23
C ALA A 87 -20.99 -5.83 9.93
N GLY A 88 -21.92 -6.00 9.00
CA GLY A 88 -21.98 -5.27 7.71
C GLY A 88 -22.77 -3.97 7.72
N ASN A 89 -23.33 -3.57 8.86
CA ASN A 89 -24.20 -2.39 9.00
C ASN A 89 -23.44 -1.15 9.50
#